data_AF-A0A443SG83-F1
#
_entry.id   AF-A0A443SG83-F1
#
_cell.length_a   1.000
_cell.length_b   1.000
_cell.length_c   1.000
_cell.angle_alpha   90.00
_cell.angle_beta   90.00
_cell.angle_gamma   90.00
#
_symmetry.space_group_name_H-M   'P 1'
#
loop_
_entity.id
_entity.type
_entity.pdbx_description
1 polymer ?
#
loop_
_entity_poly.entity_id
_entity_poly.type
_entity_poly.pdbx_seq_one_letter_code
_entity_poly.pdbx_strand_id
1 'polypeptide(L)'
;MDLNEILSSLGEFDRFQLYLYCLSLYPSIMAGIVVLSPVFLLGQPSHRCFVDSCDQYMNFNDSWHKFAFPNDTLGKIDSCRFFKTKELNVSCDASSFTNEVKECTSFVYNHDEFKDTAVTERYFKKDKLLKYIY
;
A
#
# COMPACT_ATOMS: atom_id res chain seq x y z
N MET A 1 8.20 -45.02 22.90
CA MET A 1 7.32 -44.39 23.89
C MET A 1 6.06 -44.02 23.14
N ASP A 2 5.05 -44.88 23.21
CA ASP A 2 3.82 -44.74 22.45
C ASP A 2 2.97 -43.62 23.04
N LEU A 3 2.67 -42.61 22.22
CA LEU A 3 1.88 -41.43 22.59
C LEU A 3 0.52 -41.82 23.21
N ASN A 4 -0.02 -42.97 22.79
CA ASN A 4 -1.29 -43.52 23.26
C ASN A 4 -1.24 -44.04 24.71
N GLU A 5 -0.11 -44.58 25.19
CA GLU A 5 0.04 -44.98 26.60
C GLU A 5 0.11 -43.77 27.53
N ILE A 6 0.79 -42.71 27.08
CA ILE A 6 0.87 -41.44 27.81
C ILE A 6 -0.54 -40.83 27.91
N LEU A 7 -1.26 -40.73 26.79
CA LEU A 7 -2.65 -40.26 26.76
C LEU A 7 -3.61 -41.09 27.64
N SER A 8 -3.43 -42.41 27.70
CA SER A 8 -4.20 -43.29 28.60
C SER A 8 -3.93 -43.02 30.08
N SER A 9 -2.73 -42.53 30.43
CA SER A 9 -2.33 -42.25 31.83
C SER A 9 -2.77 -40.86 32.33
N LEU A 10 -3.13 -39.94 31.43
CA LEU A 10 -3.53 -38.57 31.80
C LEU A 10 -4.97 -38.44 32.33
N GLY A 11 -5.78 -39.51 32.28
CA GLY A 11 -7.19 -39.49 32.68
C GLY A 11 -8.11 -38.78 31.68
N GLU A 12 -9.39 -39.12 31.69
CA GLU A 12 -10.40 -38.44 30.86
C GLU A 12 -10.33 -36.92 31.11
N PHE A 13 -10.21 -36.13 30.05
CA PHE A 13 -10.15 -34.66 30.13
C PHE A 13 -11.37 -34.13 30.90
N ASP A 14 -11.16 -33.68 32.13
CA ASP A 14 -12.21 -33.06 32.92
C ASP A 14 -12.55 -31.68 32.35
N ARG A 15 -13.79 -31.22 32.54
CA ARG A 15 -14.34 -29.99 31.93
C ARG A 15 -13.50 -28.74 32.27
N PHE A 16 -12.85 -28.74 33.43
CA PHE A 16 -11.95 -27.67 33.86
C PHE A 16 -10.66 -27.61 33.06
N GLN A 17 -10.10 -28.75 32.65
CA GLN A 17 -8.88 -28.81 31.85
C GLN A 17 -9.13 -28.29 30.43
N LEU A 18 -10.30 -28.59 29.86
CA LEU A 18 -10.72 -28.03 28.59
C LEU A 18 -10.92 -26.51 28.68
N TYR A 19 -11.52 -26.02 29.76
CA TYR A 19 -11.69 -24.58 29.98
C TYR A 19 -10.36 -23.83 30.05
N LEU A 20 -9.39 -24.34 30.80
CA LEU A 20 -8.05 -23.74 30.90
C LEU A 20 -7.30 -23.76 29.56
N TYR A 21 -7.46 -24.82 28.77
CA TYR A 21 -6.90 -24.90 27.43
C TYR A 21 -7.53 -23.87 26.46
N CYS A 22 -8.84 -23.70 26.49
CA CYS A 22 -9.52 -22.65 25.72
C CYS A 22 -9.07 -21.24 26.15
N LEU A 23 -8.88 -21.03 27.47
CA LEU A 23 -8.44 -19.76 28.03
C LEU A 23 -6.99 -19.45 27.64
N SER A 24 -6.12 -20.46 27.51
CA SER A 24 -4.74 -20.27 27.02
C SER A 24 -4.66 -20.04 25.51
N LEU A 25 -5.62 -20.54 24.73
CA LEU A 25 -5.69 -20.30 23.30
C LEU A 25 -6.12 -18.86 22.97
N TYR A 26 -6.99 -18.26 23.79
CA TYR A 26 -7.46 -16.89 23.62
C TYR A 26 -6.34 -15.83 23.44
N PRO A 27 -5.33 -15.72 24.33
CA PRO A 27 -4.24 -14.77 24.14
C PRO A 27 -3.39 -15.09 22.90
N SER A 28 -3.25 -16.36 22.53
CA SER A 28 -2.53 -16.76 21.32
C SER A 28 -3.25 -16.30 20.05
N ILE A 29 -4.58 -16.38 20.02
CA ILE A 29 -5.38 -15.87 18.88
C ILE A 29 -5.26 -14.34 18.80
N MET A 30 -5.39 -13.65 19.94
CA MET A 30 -5.25 -12.18 19.97
C MET A 30 -3.86 -11.74 19.50
N ALA A 31 -2.80 -12.43 19.92
CA ALA A 31 -1.44 -12.17 19.45
C ALA A 31 -1.32 -12.36 17.92
N GLY A 32 -1.92 -13.43 17.37
CA GLY A 32 -1.95 -13.66 15.92
C GLY A 32 -2.62 -12.53 15.14
N ILE A 33 -3.76 -12.03 15.63
CA ILE A 33 -4.48 -10.91 15.01
C ILE A 33 -3.62 -9.64 14.99
N VAL A 34 -2.96 -9.32 16.11
CA VAL A 34 -2.09 -8.13 16.22
C VAL A 34 -0.90 -8.22 15.27
N VAL A 35 -0.32 -9.42 15.08
CA VAL A 35 0.80 -9.62 14.15
C VAL A 35 0.38 -9.55 12.69
N LEU A 36 -0.84 -9.97 12.36
CA LEU A 36 -1.34 -9.98 10.97
C LEU A 36 -1.95 -8.64 10.53
N SER A 37 -2.52 -7.87 11.45
CA SER A 37 -3.19 -6.59 11.16
C SER A 37 -2.32 -5.59 10.35
N PRO A 38 -1.01 -5.41 10.63
CA PRO A 38 -0.15 -4.48 9.89
C PRO A 38 -0.07 -4.77 8.39
N VAL A 39 -0.22 -6.02 7.95
CA VAL A 39 -0.16 -6.38 6.53
C VAL A 39 -1.25 -5.67 5.73
N PHE A 40 -2.44 -5.51 6.32
CA PHE A 40 -3.56 -4.83 5.69
C PHE A 40 -3.48 -3.30 5.85
N LEU A 41 -2.92 -2.81 6.96
CA LEU A 41 -2.77 -1.38 7.24
C LEU A 41 -1.65 -0.73 6.41
N LEU A 42 -0.55 -1.45 6.22
CA LEU A 42 0.65 -0.99 5.51
C LEU A 42 0.71 -1.50 4.07
N GLY A 43 -0.34 -2.18 3.59
CA GLY A 43 -0.48 -2.49 2.18
C GLY A 43 -0.37 -1.22 1.38
N GLN A 44 0.62 -1.13 0.50
CA GLN A 44 0.80 0.02 -0.37
C GLN A 44 0.12 -0.29 -1.70
N PRO A 45 -1.05 0.32 -2.00
CA PRO A 45 -1.68 0.12 -3.29
C PRO A 45 -0.78 0.65 -4.40
N SER A 46 -1.02 0.17 -5.62
CA SER A 46 -0.39 0.75 -6.80
C SER A 46 -0.65 2.25 -6.83
N HIS A 47 0.43 3.02 -6.88
CA HIS A 47 0.41 4.47 -6.81
C HIS A 47 1.26 5.02 -7.95
N ARG A 48 0.92 6.22 -8.41
CA ARG A 48 1.67 6.94 -9.43
C ARG A 48 1.87 8.38 -8.99
N CYS A 49 2.86 9.05 -9.56
CA CYS A 49 3.06 10.48 -9.34
C CYS A 49 1.87 11.29 -9.86
N PHE A 50 1.53 12.37 -9.15
CA PHE A 50 0.63 13.38 -9.66
C PHE A 50 1.40 14.36 -10.56
N VAL A 51 0.94 14.50 -11.80
CA VAL A 51 1.52 15.42 -12.78
C VAL A 51 0.52 16.55 -13.01
N ASP A 52 0.81 17.73 -12.46
CA ASP A 52 -0.11 18.88 -12.44
C ASP A 52 -0.62 19.28 -13.84
N SER A 53 0.23 19.15 -14.87
CA SER A 53 -0.14 19.49 -16.25
C SER A 53 -1.05 18.46 -16.95
N CYS A 54 -1.14 17.23 -16.43
CA CYS A 54 -1.82 16.11 -17.11
C CYS A 54 -2.98 15.52 -16.32
N ASP A 55 -2.85 15.42 -15.01
CA ASP A 55 -3.89 14.85 -14.15
C ASP A 55 -5.08 15.79 -13.92
N GLN A 56 -4.98 17.06 -14.31
CA GLN A 56 -6.11 17.99 -14.27
C GLN A 56 -7.13 17.75 -15.40
N TYR A 57 -6.70 17.17 -16.53
CA TYR A 57 -7.50 17.06 -17.76
C TYR A 57 -7.67 15.62 -18.28
N MET A 58 -6.84 14.67 -17.84
CA MET A 58 -6.80 13.30 -18.35
C MET A 58 -7.02 12.25 -17.26
N ASN A 59 -7.50 11.08 -17.66
CA ASN A 59 -7.83 9.98 -16.75
C ASN A 59 -6.57 9.18 -16.39
N PHE A 60 -6.70 8.32 -15.37
CA PHE A 60 -5.63 7.50 -14.78
C PHE A 60 -4.96 6.49 -15.74
N ASN A 61 -5.45 6.31 -16.97
CA ASN A 61 -5.02 5.24 -17.87
C ASN A 61 -4.72 5.70 -19.30
N ASP A 62 -4.20 6.91 -19.46
CA ASP A 62 -3.97 7.50 -20.78
C ASP A 62 -2.56 7.22 -21.32
N SER A 63 -2.43 7.21 -22.66
CA SER A 63 -1.19 6.83 -23.37
C SER A 63 0.07 7.63 -22.99
N TRP A 64 -0.08 8.78 -22.35
CA TRP A 64 1.00 9.66 -21.91
C TRP A 64 1.87 9.07 -20.78
N HIS A 65 1.36 8.10 -20.02
CA HIS A 65 2.12 7.47 -18.93
C HIS A 65 3.45 6.86 -19.39
N LYS A 66 3.53 6.37 -20.63
CA LYS A 66 4.76 5.80 -21.21
C LYS A 66 5.88 6.81 -21.39
N PHE A 67 5.54 8.10 -21.48
CA PHE A 67 6.49 9.18 -21.74
C PHE A 67 6.76 10.02 -20.50
N ALA A 68 5.85 10.01 -19.53
CA ALA A 68 5.98 10.78 -18.29
C ALA A 68 6.83 10.11 -17.22
N PHE A 69 7.01 8.78 -17.28
CA PHE A 69 7.71 8.04 -16.24
C PHE A 69 8.89 7.24 -16.81
N PRO A 70 10.05 7.26 -16.14
CA PRO A 70 11.13 6.37 -16.49
C PRO A 70 10.75 4.91 -16.19
N ASN A 71 11.22 3.98 -17.01
CA ASN A 71 11.13 2.56 -16.68
C ASN A 71 12.11 2.26 -15.55
N ASP A 72 11.61 1.59 -14.52
CA ASP A 72 12.42 0.97 -13.50
C ASP A 72 13.24 -0.18 -14.09
N THR A 73 14.28 -0.59 -13.38
CA THR A 73 15.20 -1.68 -13.70
C THR A 73 14.53 -3.02 -13.99
N LEU A 74 13.28 -3.22 -13.54
CA LEU A 74 12.45 -4.39 -13.81
C LEU A 74 11.46 -4.22 -14.98
N GLY A 75 11.55 -3.14 -15.76
CA GLY A 75 10.64 -2.86 -16.89
C GLY A 75 9.23 -2.46 -16.46
N LYS A 76 9.03 -2.14 -15.19
CA LYS A 76 7.81 -1.50 -14.66
C LYS A 76 7.97 0.01 -14.67
N ILE A 77 6.88 0.75 -14.79
CA ILE A 77 6.89 2.21 -14.69
C ILE A 77 7.31 2.59 -13.26
N ASP A 78 8.32 3.46 -13.13
CA ASP A 78 8.79 3.94 -11.83
C ASP A 78 7.77 4.95 -11.27
N SER A 79 7.13 4.59 -10.16
CA SER A 79 6.10 5.39 -9.50
C SER A 79 6.64 6.56 -8.67
N CYS A 80 7.95 6.59 -8.40
CA CYS A 80 8.58 7.55 -7.49
C CYS A 80 9.22 8.73 -8.20
N ARG A 81 9.49 8.59 -9.50
CA ARG A 81 10.21 9.58 -10.31
C ARG A 81 9.44 9.85 -11.59
N PHE A 82 9.47 11.09 -12.05
CA PHE A 82 8.81 11.49 -13.30
C PHE A 82 9.70 12.43 -14.12
N PHE A 83 9.42 12.51 -15.41
CA PHE A 83 10.10 13.44 -16.32
C PHE A 83 9.52 14.85 -16.17
N LYS A 84 10.41 15.84 -16.08
CA LYS A 84 10.02 17.25 -15.91
C LYS A 84 9.36 17.79 -17.18
N THR A 85 8.18 18.39 -17.03
CA THR A 85 7.47 19.07 -18.13
C THR A 85 8.16 20.38 -18.51
N LYS A 86 8.30 20.66 -19.81
CA LYS A 86 8.94 21.88 -20.35
C LYS A 86 8.08 23.12 -20.18
N GLU A 87 6.77 23.01 -20.39
CA GLU A 87 5.82 24.12 -20.26
C GLU A 87 4.52 23.63 -19.61
N LEU A 88 3.94 24.45 -18.72
CA LEU A 88 2.72 24.13 -17.96
C LEU A 88 1.44 24.02 -18.81
N ASN A 89 1.49 24.26 -20.13
CA ASN A 89 0.28 24.40 -20.94
C ASN A 89 0.02 23.23 -21.92
N VAL A 90 -0.93 22.39 -21.49
CA VAL A 90 -2.08 21.85 -22.25
C VAL A 90 -1.90 20.63 -23.16
N SER A 91 -0.69 20.08 -23.41
CA SER A 91 -0.58 18.80 -24.13
C SER A 91 0.26 17.75 -23.42
N CYS A 92 -0.38 16.64 -23.03
CA CYS A 92 0.25 15.46 -22.47
C CYS A 92 0.76 14.56 -23.59
N ASP A 93 1.68 15.09 -24.37
CA ASP A 93 2.32 14.39 -25.47
C ASP A 93 3.82 14.22 -25.18
N ALA A 94 4.47 13.29 -25.87
CA ALA A 94 5.88 12.95 -25.64
C ALA A 94 6.82 14.16 -25.77
N SER A 95 6.44 15.17 -26.57
CA SER A 95 7.21 16.40 -26.78
C SER A 95 7.28 17.32 -25.56
N SER A 96 6.32 17.20 -24.64
CA SER A 96 6.18 18.09 -23.48
C SER A 96 7.08 17.69 -22.32
N PHE A 97 7.65 16.48 -22.36
CA PHE A 97 8.54 15.97 -21.33
C PHE A 97 10.02 16.20 -21.67
N THR A 98 10.82 16.43 -20.63
CA THR A 98 12.29 16.55 -20.71
C THR A 98 12.93 15.29 -20.15
N ASN A 99 14.15 14.98 -20.58
CA ASN A 99 14.95 13.89 -20.00
C ASN A 99 15.44 14.17 -18.55
N GLU A 100 15.04 15.30 -17.95
CA GLU A 100 15.33 15.61 -16.55
C GLU A 100 14.37 14.84 -15.65
N VAL A 101 14.91 14.03 -14.75
CA VAL A 101 14.16 13.23 -13.79
C VAL A 101 13.99 14.04 -12.49
N LYS A 102 12.75 14.14 -12.00
CA LYS A 102 12.41 14.79 -10.75
C LYS A 102 11.70 13.82 -9.80
N GLU A 103 11.93 14.00 -8.50
CA GLU A 103 11.23 13.26 -7.45
C GLU A 103 9.79 13.76 -7.28
N CYS A 104 8.88 12.82 -7.00
CA CYS A 104 7.47 13.08 -6.81
C CYS A 104 7.16 13.67 -5.43
N THR A 105 6.44 14.78 -5.40
CA THR A 105 5.95 15.41 -4.16
C THR A 105 4.54 14.94 -3.80
N SER A 106 3.71 14.62 -4.79
CA SER A 106 2.32 14.21 -4.65
C SER A 106 2.04 12.94 -5.45
N PHE A 107 1.13 12.13 -4.93
CA PHE A 107 0.85 10.78 -5.44
C PHE A 107 -0.65 10.56 -5.62
N VAL A 108 -1.01 9.87 -6.70
CA VAL A 108 -2.36 9.38 -6.99
C VAL A 108 -2.37 7.87 -6.77
N TYR A 109 -3.27 7.40 -5.92
CA TYR A 109 -3.40 5.99 -5.57
C TYR A 109 -4.53 5.34 -6.37
N ASN A 110 -4.32 4.10 -6.82
CA ASN A 110 -5.42 3.29 -7.34
C ASN A 110 -6.18 2.66 -6.17
N HIS A 111 -7.49 2.84 -6.14
CA HIS A 111 -8.39 2.36 -5.10
C HIS A 111 -9.11 1.03 -5.45
N ASP A 112 -8.74 0.38 -6.56
CA ASP A 112 -9.35 -0.89 -6.99
C ASP A 112 -9.07 -2.05 -6.01
N GLU A 113 -7.86 -2.09 -5.44
CA GLU A 113 -7.42 -3.16 -4.53
C GLU A 113 -7.67 -2.82 -3.05
N PHE A 114 -7.38 -1.57 -2.67
CA PHE A 114 -7.58 -1.06 -1.33
C PHE A 114 -8.30 0.29 -1.38
N LYS A 115 -9.49 0.36 -0.76
CA LYS A 115 -10.24 1.61 -0.67
C LYS A 115 -9.47 2.66 0.15
N ASP A 116 -8.99 2.29 1.33
CA ASP A 116 -8.20 3.15 2.20
C ASP A 116 -7.18 2.31 2.98
N THR A 117 -5.97 2.86 3.19
CA THR A 117 -4.90 2.27 4.00
C THR A 117 -4.30 3.35 4.89
N ALA A 118 -3.60 2.96 5.97
CA ALA A 118 -2.94 3.93 6.84
C ALA A 118 -1.88 4.76 6.08
N VAL A 119 -1.34 4.19 5.00
CA VAL A 119 -0.41 4.86 4.09
C VAL A 119 -1.14 5.95 3.31
N THR A 120 -2.25 5.63 2.62
CA THR A 120 -3.00 6.61 1.83
C THR A 120 -3.53 7.77 2.69
N GLU A 121 -4.01 7.49 3.90
CA GLU A 121 -4.50 8.53 4.83
C GLU A 121 -3.38 9.49 5.27
N ARG A 122 -2.19 8.97 5.62
CA ARG A 122 -1.05 9.80 6.02
C ARG A 122 -0.63 10.77 4.92
N TYR A 123 -0.56 10.29 3.68
CA TYR A 123 -0.21 11.14 2.54
C TYR A 123 -1.31 12.15 2.21
N PHE A 124 -2.58 11.74 2.25
CA PHE A 124 -3.71 12.65 2.03
C PHE A 124 -3.75 13.79 3.06
N LYS A 125 -3.47 13.49 4.33
CA LYS A 125 -3.41 14.51 5.39
C LYS A 125 -2.22 15.47 5.21
N LYS A 126 -1.06 14.98 4.76
CA LYS A 126 0.11 15.81 4.46
C LYS A 126 -0.19 16.78 3.31
N ASP A 127 -0.86 16.30 2.26
CA ASP A 127 -1.19 17.11 1.08
C ASP A 127 -2.23 18.21 1.43
N LYS A 128 -3.20 17.87 2.28
CA LYS A 128 -4.17 18.85 2.80
C LYS A 128 -3.49 19.94 3.64
N LEU A 129 -2.50 19.59 4.45
CA LEU A 129 -1.74 20.57 5.24
C LEU A 129 -0.87 21.48 4.37
N LEU A 130 -0.27 20.96 3.30
CA LEU A 130 0.51 21.77 2.35
C LEU A 130 -0.36 22.80 1.60
N LYS A 131 -1.62 22.47 1.30
CA LYS A 131 -2.60 23.41 0.71
C LYS A 131 -3.09 24.52 1.65
N TYR A 132 -2.87 24.41 2.97
CA TYR A 132 -3.22 25.47 3.94
C TYR A 132 -2.04 26.38 4.30
N ILE A 133 -0.83 26.09 3.80
CA ILE A 133 0.40 26.84 4.09
C ILE A 133 0.78 27.79 2.93
N TYR A 134 0.11 27.68 1.79
CA TYR A 134 0.13 28.64 0.67
C TYR A 134 -1.22 29.33 0.52
#